data_AF-A0A9W4WXE4-F1
#
_entry.id   AF-A0A9W4WXE4-F1
#
_cell.length_a   1.000
_cell.length_b   1.000
_cell.length_c   1.000
_cell.angle_alpha   90.00
_cell.angle_beta   90.00
_cell.angle_gamma   90.00
#
_symmetry.space_group_name_H-M   'P 1'
#
loop_
_entity.id
_entity.type
_entity.pdbx_description
1 polymer ?
#
loop_
_entity_poly.entity_id
_entity_poly.type
_entity_poly.pdbx_seq_one_letter_code
_entity_poly.pdbx_strand_id
1 'polypeptide(L)'
;MVSSRNINEWKAFIDLRISYVYHRWEELCNNIEKRSKEALDSKTPGSGYLRRTTLTRNGGVLPILMRNARQSTTSSKSQETSPAHEEILISQRAKRPLSPHFTIYQPQLTWYMSFAHRVTGTGLAVGLYGVTTAYALGGPDSDTLVAAVSTLPSALKLAGKFGISYFFSYHVFNGMRHLLWDTGAALSVKGVYRTGHSVLALSILSSIALCAV
;
A
#
# COMPACT_ATOMS: atom_id res chain seq x y z
N MET A 1 -35.16 -14.83 18.51
CA MET A 1 -34.61 -16.19 18.27
C MET A 1 -33.36 -16.05 17.40
N VAL A 2 -32.17 -16.11 18.01
CA VAL A 2 -30.89 -16.09 17.28
C VAL A 2 -30.61 -17.52 16.85
N SER A 3 -30.63 -17.77 15.54
CA SER A 3 -30.31 -19.08 14.95
C SER A 3 -28.85 -19.43 15.25
N SER A 4 -28.63 -20.47 16.05
CA SER A 4 -27.31 -20.99 16.40
C SER A 4 -26.72 -21.74 15.19
N ARG A 5 -26.05 -21.00 14.31
CA ARG A 5 -25.34 -21.61 13.17
C ARG A 5 -24.11 -22.38 13.64
N ASN A 6 -24.00 -23.64 13.20
CA ASN A 6 -22.90 -24.56 13.49
C ASN A 6 -21.57 -24.02 12.91
N ILE A 7 -20.42 -24.34 13.52
CA ILE A 7 -19.08 -23.89 13.10
C ILE A 7 -18.76 -24.23 11.63
N ASN A 8 -19.34 -25.31 11.11
CA ASN A 8 -19.17 -25.72 9.72
C ASN A 8 -19.88 -24.76 8.74
N GLU A 9 -20.98 -24.13 9.14
CA GLU A 9 -21.69 -23.13 8.32
C GLU A 9 -20.91 -21.81 8.26
N TRP A 10 -20.22 -21.45 9.35
CA TRP A 10 -19.33 -20.28 9.38
C TRP A 10 -18.11 -20.47 8.49
N LYS A 11 -17.51 -21.67 8.47
CA LYS A 11 -16.44 -22.01 7.53
C LYS A 11 -16.91 -21.88 6.09
N ALA A 12 -18.05 -22.50 5.76
CA ALA A 12 -18.63 -22.41 4.41
C ALA A 12 -18.94 -20.96 4.00
N PHE A 13 -19.45 -20.13 4.92
CA PHE A 13 -19.72 -18.72 4.65
C PHE A 13 -18.43 -17.92 4.38
N ILE A 14 -17.38 -18.16 5.17
CA ILE A 14 -16.07 -17.49 5.00
C ILE A 14 -15.43 -17.93 3.69
N ASP A 15 -15.39 -19.24 3.39
CA ASP A 15 -14.80 -19.78 2.17
C ASP A 15 -15.50 -19.24 0.91
N LEU A 16 -16.82 -19.10 0.95
CA LEU A 16 -17.61 -18.56 -0.17
C LEU A 16 -17.33 -17.07 -0.38
N ARG A 17 -17.09 -16.30 0.69
CA ARG A 17 -16.73 -14.88 0.60
C ARG A 17 -15.30 -14.68 0.14
N ILE A 18 -14.35 -15.50 0.60
CA ILE A 18 -12.96 -15.48 0.14
C ILE A 18 -12.90 -15.83 -1.34
N SER A 19 -13.58 -16.91 -1.76
CA SER A 19 -13.64 -17.33 -3.16
C SER A 19 -14.29 -16.28 -4.06
N TYR A 20 -15.38 -15.63 -3.62
CA TYR A 20 -16.00 -14.53 -4.35
C TYR A 20 -15.05 -13.35 -4.55
N VAL A 21 -14.33 -12.94 -3.49
CA VAL A 21 -13.36 -11.83 -3.58
C VAL A 21 -12.19 -12.20 -4.49
N TYR A 22 -11.68 -13.44 -4.40
CA TYR A 22 -10.58 -13.92 -5.24
C TYR A 22 -10.97 -13.96 -6.73
N HIS A 23 -12.13 -14.54 -7.05
CA HIS A 23 -12.64 -14.56 -8.43
C HIS A 23 -12.89 -13.16 -8.98
N ARG A 24 -13.44 -12.25 -8.17
CA ARG A 24 -13.66 -10.87 -8.59
C ARG A 24 -12.35 -10.12 -8.81
N TRP A 25 -11.32 -10.42 -8.02
CA TRP A 25 -9.98 -9.87 -8.19
C TRP A 25 -9.33 -10.35 -9.49
N GLU A 26 -9.39 -11.65 -9.79
CA GLU A 26 -8.86 -12.19 -11.06
C GLU A 26 -9.59 -11.63 -12.28
N GLU A 27 -10.92 -11.49 -12.24
CA GLU A 27 -11.68 -10.82 -13.30
C GLU A 27 -11.19 -9.39 -13.56
N LEU A 28 -10.90 -8.63 -12.50
CA LEU A 28 -10.39 -7.26 -12.62
C LEU A 28 -8.99 -7.22 -13.23
N CYS A 29 -8.09 -8.11 -12.79
CA CYS A 29 -6.74 -8.23 -13.37
C CYS A 29 -6.79 -8.53 -14.88
N ASN A 30 -7.60 -9.52 -15.28
CA ASN A 30 -7.77 -9.91 -16.67
C ASN A 30 -8.34 -8.77 -17.53
N ASN A 31 -9.31 -8.02 -16.99
CA ASN A 31 -9.91 -6.86 -17.68
C ASN A 31 -8.91 -5.70 -17.84
N ILE A 32 -8.06 -5.46 -16.84
CA ILE A 32 -7.00 -4.44 -16.92
C ILE A 32 -5.96 -4.83 -17.97
N GLU A 33 -5.53 -6.09 -18.00
CA GLU A 33 -4.58 -6.58 -19.00
C GLU A 33 -5.15 -6.45 -20.42
N LYS A 34 -6.42 -6.83 -20.63
CA LYS A 34 -7.11 -6.68 -21.91
C LYS A 34 -7.14 -5.23 -22.37
N ARG A 35 -7.55 -4.30 -21.49
CA ARG A 35 -7.57 -2.85 -21.78
C ARG A 35 -6.18 -2.29 -22.08
N SER A 36 -5.15 -2.80 -21.42
CA SER A 36 -3.76 -2.41 -21.71
C SER A 36 -3.32 -2.86 -23.10
N LYS A 37 -3.69 -4.08 -23.53
CA LYS A 37 -3.39 -4.58 -24.88
C LYS A 37 -4.15 -3.79 -25.96
N GLU A 38 -5.43 -3.52 -25.76
CA GLU A 38 -6.24 -2.67 -26.65
C GLU A 38 -5.71 -1.23 -26.74
N ALA A 39 -5.22 -0.67 -25.63
CA ALA A 39 -4.60 0.65 -25.59
C ALA A 39 -3.22 0.70 -26.29
N LEU A 40 -2.51 -0.43 -26.36
CA LEU A 40 -1.26 -0.57 -27.10
C LEU A 40 -1.52 -0.72 -28.60
N ASP A 41 -2.49 -1.56 -28.98
CA ASP A 41 -2.89 -1.77 -30.39
C ASP A 41 -3.47 -0.50 -31.02
N SER A 42 -4.22 0.31 -30.26
CA SER A 42 -4.74 1.60 -30.74
C SER A 42 -3.66 2.68 -30.91
N LYS A 43 -2.50 2.55 -30.26
CA LYS A 43 -1.37 3.48 -30.39
C LYS A 43 -0.35 3.06 -31.45
N THR A 44 -0.42 1.85 -31.99
CA THR A 44 0.40 1.44 -33.13
C THR A 44 -0.25 1.91 -34.44
N PRO A 45 0.37 2.83 -35.21
CA PRO A 45 -0.06 3.09 -36.58
C PRO A 45 0.21 1.84 -37.44
N GLY A 46 -0.83 1.04 -37.63
CA GLY A 46 -1.06 0.11 -38.74
C GLY A 46 0.13 -0.75 -39.21
N SER A 47 0.33 -1.91 -38.58
CA SER A 47 0.86 -3.09 -39.28
C SER A 47 -0.28 -3.77 -40.03
N GLY A 48 -0.77 -3.10 -41.07
CA GLY A 48 -1.78 -3.59 -42.00
C GLY A 48 -1.17 -3.81 -43.37
N TYR A 49 -1.37 -5.01 -43.89
CA TYR A 49 -0.86 -5.53 -45.16
C TYR A 49 -0.97 -4.57 -46.35
N LEU A 50 0.13 -4.51 -47.12
CA LEU A 50 0.26 -4.23 -48.56
C LEU A 50 -0.81 -3.31 -49.22
N ARG A 51 -0.43 -2.05 -49.48
CA ARG A 51 -0.97 -1.31 -50.63
C ARG A 51 0.18 -0.67 -51.40
N ARG A 52 0.56 -1.31 -52.51
CA ARG A 52 1.44 -0.72 -53.53
C ARG A 52 0.66 0.42 -54.20
N THR A 53 1.00 1.66 -53.88
CA THR A 53 0.54 2.84 -54.61
C THR A 53 1.71 3.50 -55.33
N THR A 54 1.53 3.66 -56.63
CA THR A 54 2.44 4.19 -57.63
C THR A 54 2.76 5.68 -57.43
N LEU A 55 4.06 5.98 -57.55
CA LEU A 55 4.70 7.20 -58.08
C LEU A 55 3.80 8.38 -58.47
N THR A 56 3.99 9.52 -57.82
CA THR A 56 4.44 10.84 -58.37
C THR A 56 4.95 11.65 -57.14
N ARG A 57 5.75 12.73 -57.15
CA ARG A 57 6.74 13.39 -58.02
C ARG A 57 7.23 14.60 -57.18
N ASN A 58 8.55 14.81 -57.14
CA ASN A 58 9.28 16.03 -56.71
C ASN A 58 9.33 16.45 -55.22
N GLY A 59 10.57 16.49 -54.71
CA GLY A 59 11.07 17.64 -53.94
C GLY A 59 11.83 17.32 -52.66
N GLY A 60 13.15 17.41 -52.69
CA GLY A 60 13.99 17.60 -51.49
C GLY A 60 14.76 16.38 -51.03
N VAL A 61 16.02 16.29 -51.46
CA VAL A 61 17.00 15.32 -51.01
C VAL A 61 17.59 15.78 -49.67
N LEU A 62 17.37 15.02 -48.59
CA LEU A 62 18.25 15.01 -47.42
C LEU A 62 18.55 13.54 -47.09
N PRO A 63 19.79 13.05 -47.27
CA PRO A 63 20.14 11.74 -46.76
C PRO A 63 20.39 11.88 -45.25
N ILE A 64 19.34 11.68 -44.45
CA ILE A 64 19.52 11.40 -43.03
C ILE A 64 20.12 10.01 -42.94
N LEU A 65 21.38 9.98 -42.52
CA LEU A 65 22.18 8.80 -42.23
C LEU A 65 21.37 7.80 -41.40
N MET A 66 20.79 6.78 -42.04
CA MET A 66 20.20 5.64 -41.34
C MET A 66 21.34 4.86 -40.70
N ARG A 67 21.65 5.21 -39.44
CA ARG A 67 22.50 4.41 -38.57
C ARG A 67 21.80 3.06 -38.43
N ASN A 68 22.36 2.03 -39.07
CA ASN A 68 21.99 0.64 -38.84
C ASN A 68 22.14 0.34 -37.35
N ALA A 69 21.07 0.52 -36.59
CA ALA A 69 20.93 -0.03 -35.26
C ALA A 69 20.85 -1.54 -35.44
N ARG A 70 22.00 -2.20 -35.54
CA ARG A 70 22.11 -3.64 -35.31
C ARG A 70 21.60 -3.87 -33.90
N GLN A 71 20.32 -4.25 -33.79
CA GLN A 71 19.80 -4.88 -32.59
C GLN A 71 20.61 -6.16 -32.44
N SER A 72 21.63 -6.11 -31.58
CA SER A 72 22.28 -7.30 -31.06
C SER A 72 21.26 -7.98 -30.15
N THR A 73 20.37 -8.76 -30.75
CA THR A 73 19.62 -9.78 -30.03
C THR A 73 20.62 -10.88 -29.71
N THR A 74 21.44 -10.65 -28.68
CA THR A 74 22.16 -11.70 -28.00
C THR A 74 21.10 -12.59 -27.35
N SER A 75 20.63 -13.58 -28.12
CA SER A 75 19.84 -14.69 -27.61
C SER A 75 20.72 -15.39 -26.59
N SER A 76 20.55 -15.02 -25.32
CA SER A 76 21.19 -15.69 -24.19
C SER A 76 20.58 -17.08 -24.12
N LYS A 77 21.29 -18.03 -24.73
CA LYS A 77 21.00 -19.46 -24.58
C LYS A 77 21.03 -19.76 -23.09
N SER A 78 19.88 -20.03 -22.48
CA SER A 78 19.76 -20.46 -21.09
C SER A 78 20.50 -21.78 -20.93
N GLN A 79 21.75 -21.72 -20.48
CA GLN A 79 22.47 -22.91 -20.06
C GLN A 79 21.81 -23.41 -18.77
N GLU A 80 21.33 -24.66 -18.80
CA GLU A 80 20.96 -25.37 -17.59
C GLU A 80 22.18 -25.39 -16.66
N THR A 81 22.07 -24.71 -15.53
CA THR A 81 23.13 -24.65 -14.52
C THR A 81 23.21 -26.01 -13.84
N SER A 82 24.37 -26.65 -13.91
CA SER A 82 24.65 -27.85 -13.11
C SER A 82 24.36 -27.56 -11.63
N PRO A 83 23.76 -28.50 -10.87
CA PRO A 83 23.37 -28.28 -9.48
C PRO A 83 24.54 -27.81 -8.59
N ALA A 84 25.78 -28.20 -8.92
CA ALA A 84 26.99 -27.75 -8.23
C ALA A 84 27.29 -26.25 -8.47
N HIS A 85 26.98 -25.71 -9.66
CA HIS A 85 27.16 -24.29 -9.95
C HIS A 85 26.13 -23.43 -9.21
N GLU A 86 24.88 -23.91 -9.08
CA GLU A 86 23.85 -23.24 -8.28
C GLU A 86 24.24 -23.16 -6.80
N GLU A 87 24.78 -24.24 -6.23
CA GLU A 87 25.24 -24.26 -4.84
C GLU A 87 26.33 -23.21 -4.58
N ILE A 88 27.29 -23.07 -5.52
CA ILE A 88 28.32 -22.02 -5.45
C ILE A 88 27.67 -20.63 -5.49
N LEU A 89 26.73 -20.38 -6.40
CA LEU A 89 26.05 -19.08 -6.51
C LEU A 89 25.20 -18.76 -5.26
N ILE A 90 24.58 -19.75 -4.63
CA ILE A 90 23.86 -19.60 -3.37
C ILE A 90 24.83 -19.24 -2.24
N SER A 91 25.95 -19.96 -2.13
CA SER A 91 26.98 -19.69 -1.12
C SER A 91 27.60 -18.29 -1.27
N GLN A 92 27.74 -17.81 -2.51
CA GLN A 92 28.22 -16.45 -2.80
C GLN A 92 27.17 -15.40 -2.47
N ARG A 93 25.88 -15.65 -2.73
CA ARG A 93 24.79 -14.74 -2.36
C ARG A 93 24.68 -14.55 -0.85
N ALA A 94 24.87 -15.60 -0.07
CA ALA A 94 24.84 -15.54 1.39
C ALA A 94 25.97 -14.68 2.00
N LYS A 95 27.10 -14.55 1.31
CA LYS A 95 28.26 -13.76 1.76
C LYS A 95 28.17 -12.28 1.39
N ARG A 96 27.16 -11.85 0.63
CA ARG A 96 27.03 -10.44 0.23
C ARG A 96 26.54 -9.61 1.42
N PRO A 97 27.29 -8.59 1.85
CA PRO A 97 26.84 -7.72 2.91
C PRO A 97 25.61 -6.93 2.46
N LEU A 98 24.67 -6.72 3.36
CA LEU A 98 23.55 -5.82 3.13
C LEU A 98 24.04 -4.38 3.24
N SER A 99 23.70 -3.55 2.27
CA SER A 99 23.99 -2.11 2.36
C SER A 99 23.24 -1.52 3.56
N PRO A 100 23.88 -0.67 4.38
CA PRO A 100 23.19 0.01 5.46
C PRO A 100 22.07 0.89 4.87
N HIS A 101 20.85 0.75 5.40
CA HIS A 101 19.68 1.47 4.89
C HIS A 101 19.13 2.44 5.94
N PHE A 102 18.48 1.94 6.99
CA PHE A 102 17.77 2.76 7.96
C PHE A 102 18.71 3.50 8.92
N THR A 103 19.89 2.92 9.17
CA THR A 103 20.91 3.49 10.06
C THR A 103 21.60 4.72 9.50
N ILE A 104 21.62 4.88 8.17
CA ILE A 104 22.32 6.00 7.50
C ILE A 104 21.38 6.94 6.74
N TYR A 105 20.11 6.59 6.58
CA TYR A 105 19.18 7.41 5.81
C TYR A 105 18.81 8.69 6.57
N GLN A 106 18.74 9.81 5.86
CA GLN A 106 18.39 11.08 6.47
C GLN A 106 16.94 11.04 7.02
N PRO A 107 16.71 11.49 8.26
CA PRO A 107 15.36 11.67 8.80
C PRO A 107 14.55 12.65 7.94
N GLN A 108 13.40 12.20 7.42
CA GLN A 108 12.48 13.00 6.61
C GLN A 108 11.05 12.83 7.14
N LEU A 109 10.28 13.91 7.13
CA LEU A 109 8.90 13.93 7.63
C LEU A 109 8.03 12.87 6.93
N THR A 110 8.29 12.60 5.66
CA THR A 110 7.53 11.68 4.81
C THR A 110 7.51 10.25 5.35
N TRP A 111 8.68 9.66 5.60
CA TRP A 111 8.77 8.28 6.05
C TRP A 111 8.41 8.14 7.54
N TYR A 112 8.70 9.16 8.38
CA TYR A 112 8.25 9.16 9.78
C TYR A 112 6.73 9.14 9.88
N MET A 113 6.04 9.97 9.10
CA MET A 113 4.57 9.97 9.11
C MET A 113 4.00 8.65 8.56
N SER A 114 4.63 8.07 7.53
CA SER A 114 4.23 6.75 7.02
C SER A 114 4.39 5.66 8.08
N PHE A 115 5.53 5.64 8.79
CA PHE A 115 5.75 4.71 9.90
C PHE A 115 4.75 4.93 11.03
N ALA A 116 4.56 6.18 11.46
CA ALA A 116 3.59 6.52 12.50
C ALA A 116 2.16 6.10 12.12
N HIS A 117 1.77 6.21 10.84
CA HIS A 117 0.45 5.78 10.39
C HIS A 117 0.23 4.27 10.53
N ARG A 118 1.27 3.48 10.29
CA ARG A 118 1.25 2.02 10.54
C ARG A 118 1.17 1.71 12.02
N VAL A 119 1.98 2.39 12.84
CA VAL A 119 1.99 2.18 14.30
C VAL A 119 0.66 2.57 14.92
N THR A 120 0.08 3.71 14.57
CA THR A 120 -1.23 4.10 15.10
C THR A 120 -2.34 3.18 14.61
N GLY A 121 -2.30 2.74 13.35
CA GLY A 121 -3.30 1.81 12.80
C GLY A 121 -3.26 0.45 13.50
N THR A 122 -2.07 -0.12 13.65
CA THR A 122 -1.88 -1.39 14.37
C THR A 122 -2.22 -1.26 15.85
N GLY A 123 -1.80 -0.17 16.52
CA GLY A 123 -2.13 0.08 17.92
C GLY A 123 -3.63 0.21 18.16
N LEU A 124 -4.36 0.94 17.31
CA LEU A 124 -5.81 1.08 17.40
C LEU A 124 -6.53 -0.25 17.12
N ALA A 125 -6.08 -1.01 16.11
CA ALA A 125 -6.64 -2.32 15.79
C ALA A 125 -6.43 -3.30 16.96
N VAL A 126 -5.22 -3.40 17.48
CA VAL A 126 -4.91 -4.25 18.64
C VAL A 126 -5.71 -3.84 19.86
N GLY A 127 -5.86 -2.53 20.12
CA GLY A 127 -6.70 -2.03 21.21
C GLY A 127 -8.17 -2.45 21.07
N LEU A 128 -8.76 -2.25 19.89
CA LEU A 128 -10.14 -2.61 19.60
C LEU A 128 -10.36 -4.13 19.69
N TYR A 129 -9.53 -4.92 19.04
CA TYR A 129 -9.63 -6.39 19.08
C TYR A 129 -9.34 -6.95 20.47
N GLY A 130 -8.41 -6.35 21.21
CA GLY A 130 -8.08 -6.74 22.58
C GLY A 130 -9.26 -6.54 23.52
N VAL A 131 -9.89 -5.36 23.50
CA VAL A 131 -11.06 -5.07 24.35
C VAL A 131 -12.25 -5.96 23.97
N THR A 132 -12.55 -6.08 22.68
CA THR A 132 -13.71 -6.88 22.22
C THR A 132 -13.53 -8.37 22.49
N THR A 133 -12.33 -8.92 22.29
CA THR A 133 -12.04 -10.33 22.58
C THR A 133 -12.05 -10.59 24.08
N ALA A 134 -11.46 -9.70 24.89
CA ALA A 134 -11.48 -9.84 26.35
C ALA A 134 -12.93 -9.82 26.88
N TYR A 135 -13.76 -8.90 26.41
CA TYR A 135 -15.17 -8.85 26.78
C TYR A 135 -15.93 -10.13 26.37
N ALA A 136 -15.69 -10.63 25.15
CA ALA A 136 -16.33 -11.85 24.66
C ALA A 136 -15.94 -13.12 25.45
N LEU A 137 -14.75 -13.15 26.06
CA LEU A 137 -14.24 -14.25 26.87
C LEU A 137 -14.63 -14.16 28.36
N GLY A 138 -15.54 -13.24 28.73
CA GLY A 138 -15.96 -13.04 30.11
C GLY A 138 -15.00 -12.14 30.91
N GLY A 139 -14.34 -11.20 30.24
CA GLY A 139 -13.54 -10.16 30.86
C GLY A 139 -14.37 -9.20 31.73
N PRO A 140 -13.71 -8.26 32.42
CA PRO A 140 -14.35 -7.31 33.34
C PRO A 140 -15.43 -6.45 32.66
N ASP A 141 -16.56 -6.25 33.34
CA ASP A 141 -17.63 -5.37 32.91
C ASP A 141 -17.19 -3.90 32.87
N SER A 142 -17.89 -3.08 32.09
CA SER A 142 -17.59 -1.64 31.92
C SER A 142 -17.47 -0.89 33.24
N ASP A 143 -18.34 -1.20 34.21
CA ASP A 143 -18.38 -0.51 35.50
C ASP A 143 -17.13 -0.79 36.33
N THR A 144 -16.62 -2.02 36.27
CA THR A 144 -15.38 -2.40 36.97
C THR A 144 -14.15 -1.74 36.34
N LEU A 145 -14.13 -1.58 35.02
CA LEU A 145 -13.06 -0.86 34.31
C LEU A 145 -13.08 0.63 34.63
N VAL A 146 -14.27 1.26 34.66
CA VAL A 146 -14.42 2.67 35.04
C VAL A 146 -14.00 2.89 36.48
N ALA A 147 -14.40 2.01 37.41
CA ALA A 147 -13.96 2.06 38.79
C ALA A 147 -12.43 1.97 38.91
N ALA A 148 -11.79 1.04 38.19
CA ALA A 148 -10.34 0.92 38.17
C ALA A 148 -9.65 2.21 37.68
N VAL A 149 -10.12 2.77 36.56
CA VAL A 149 -9.57 4.01 35.99
C VAL A 149 -9.84 5.23 36.89
N SER A 150 -10.94 5.24 37.64
CA SER A 150 -11.31 6.37 38.51
C SER A 150 -10.26 6.66 39.59
N THR A 151 -9.62 5.59 40.10
CA THR A 151 -8.59 5.66 41.15
C THR A 151 -7.25 6.23 40.68
N LEU A 152 -7.03 6.33 39.37
CA LEU A 152 -5.78 6.82 38.82
C LEU A 152 -5.60 8.34 39.03
N PRO A 153 -4.35 8.83 39.13
CA PRO A 153 -4.06 10.27 39.18
C PRO A 153 -4.66 11.02 37.99
N SER A 154 -5.10 12.27 38.20
CA SER A 154 -5.70 13.12 37.16
C SER A 154 -4.78 13.31 35.95
N ALA A 155 -3.47 13.46 36.18
CA ALA A 155 -2.47 13.57 35.12
C ALA A 155 -2.45 12.33 34.21
N LEU A 156 -2.55 11.12 34.79
CA LEU A 156 -2.54 9.88 34.03
C LEU A 156 -3.84 9.69 33.24
N LYS A 157 -4.98 10.07 33.82
CA LYS A 157 -6.27 10.08 33.12
C LYS A 157 -6.24 11.01 31.91
N LEU A 158 -5.71 12.22 32.07
CA LEU A 158 -5.58 13.18 30.96
C LEU A 158 -4.61 12.67 29.89
N ALA A 159 -3.45 12.14 30.29
CA ALA A 159 -2.48 11.56 29.36
C ALA A 159 -3.06 10.37 28.57
N GLY A 160 -3.83 9.50 29.24
CA GLY A 160 -4.54 8.39 28.60
C GLY A 160 -5.59 8.86 27.60
N LYS A 161 -6.46 9.82 27.99
CA LYS A 161 -7.44 10.44 27.09
C LYS A 161 -6.76 11.04 25.86
N PHE A 162 -5.70 11.82 26.07
CA PHE A 162 -4.96 12.48 25.00
C PHE A 162 -4.23 11.50 24.09
N GLY A 163 -3.57 10.48 24.63
CA GLY A 163 -2.84 9.49 23.84
C GLY A 163 -3.76 8.72 22.88
N ILE A 164 -4.89 8.21 23.40
CA ILE A 164 -5.87 7.47 22.59
C ILE A 164 -6.49 8.40 21.53
N SER A 165 -6.88 9.60 21.95
CA SER A 165 -7.46 10.59 21.05
C SER A 165 -6.49 11.03 19.95
N TYR A 166 -5.22 11.24 20.28
CA TYR A 166 -4.18 11.61 19.32
C TYR A 166 -3.89 10.53 18.30
N PHE A 167 -3.77 9.27 18.74
CA PHE A 167 -3.52 8.16 17.81
C PHE A 167 -4.70 7.99 16.84
N PHE A 168 -5.93 8.09 17.35
CA PHE A 168 -7.13 8.04 16.53
C PHE A 168 -7.19 9.20 15.51
N SER A 169 -7.12 10.44 15.98
CA SER A 169 -7.17 11.63 15.13
C SER A 169 -6.07 11.62 14.06
N TYR A 170 -4.83 11.32 14.46
CA TYR A 170 -3.71 11.22 13.54
C TYR A 170 -3.93 10.15 12.46
N HIS A 171 -4.40 8.97 12.86
CA HIS A 171 -4.63 7.88 11.91
C HIS A 171 -5.71 8.26 10.88
N VAL A 172 -6.79 8.89 11.32
CA VAL A 172 -7.89 9.34 10.44
C VAL A 172 -7.44 10.44 9.48
N PHE A 173 -6.81 11.51 9.97
CA PHE A 173 -6.37 12.61 9.10
C PHE A 173 -5.25 12.19 8.14
N ASN A 174 -4.29 11.39 8.62
CA ASN A 174 -3.26 10.88 7.72
C ASN A 174 -3.83 9.85 6.73
N GLY A 175 -4.85 9.07 7.11
CA GLY A 175 -5.61 8.21 6.20
C GLY A 175 -6.33 9.01 5.12
N MET A 176 -6.98 10.12 5.47
CA MET A 176 -7.60 11.03 4.50
C MET A 176 -6.56 11.63 3.53
N ARG A 177 -5.36 11.94 4.01
CA ARG A 177 -4.24 12.37 3.17
C ARG A 177 -3.78 11.26 2.21
N HIS A 178 -3.76 9.99 2.64
CA HIS A 178 -3.47 8.86 1.75
C HIS A 178 -4.54 8.70 0.67
N LEU A 179 -5.83 8.78 1.03
CA LEU A 179 -6.93 8.77 0.06
C LEU A 179 -6.83 9.94 -0.94
N LEU A 180 -6.42 11.12 -0.48
CA LEU A 180 -6.14 12.25 -1.36
C LEU A 180 -5.00 11.92 -2.36
N TRP A 181 -3.94 11.25 -1.91
CA TRP A 181 -2.86 10.81 -2.78
C TRP A 181 -3.28 9.75 -3.79
N ASP A 182 -4.22 8.86 -3.44
CA ASP A 182 -4.78 7.86 -4.34
C ASP A 182 -5.54 8.49 -5.52
N THR A 183 -6.05 9.72 -5.37
CA THR A 183 -6.64 10.50 -6.48
C THR A 183 -5.60 11.13 -7.41
N GLY A 184 -4.30 11.02 -7.10
CA GLY A 184 -3.22 11.69 -7.82
C GLY A 184 -2.97 13.15 -7.37
N ALA A 185 -3.67 13.64 -6.35
CA ALA A 185 -3.53 15.01 -5.85
C ALA A 185 -2.38 15.16 -4.84
N ALA A 186 -1.81 16.37 -4.74
CA ALA A 186 -0.81 16.75 -3.73
C ALA A 186 0.49 15.89 -3.69
N LEU A 187 0.86 15.25 -4.80
CA LEU A 187 2.06 14.40 -4.92
C LEU A 187 3.38 15.18 -5.17
N SER A 188 3.33 16.50 -5.34
CA SER A 188 4.55 17.32 -5.41
C SER A 188 5.24 17.37 -4.05
N VAL A 189 6.57 17.51 -4.01
CA VAL A 189 7.32 17.59 -2.73
C VAL A 189 6.74 18.66 -1.81
N LYS A 190 6.46 19.86 -2.34
CA LYS A 190 5.81 20.94 -1.57
C LYS A 190 4.41 20.54 -1.08
N GLY A 191 3.62 19.86 -1.92
CA GLY A 191 2.28 19.37 -1.57
C GLY A 191 2.31 18.31 -0.46
N VAL A 192 3.26 17.38 -0.53
CA VAL A 192 3.48 16.34 0.48
C VAL A 192 3.84 16.95 1.82
N TYR A 193 4.75 17.93 1.89
CA TYR A 193 5.09 18.60 3.15
C TYR A 193 3.94 19.45 3.69
N ARG A 194 3.24 20.20 2.82
CA ARG A 194 2.09 21.02 3.22
C ARG A 194 0.99 20.17 3.85
N THR A 195 0.60 19.09 3.18
CA THR A 195 -0.42 18.14 3.70
C THR A 195 0.07 17.44 4.97
N GLY A 196 1.37 17.15 5.10
CA GLY A 196 1.95 16.58 6.32
C GLY A 196 1.80 17.49 7.53
N HIS A 197 2.18 18.77 7.40
CA HIS A 197 2.01 19.74 8.49
C HIS A 197 0.54 19.99 8.83
N SER A 198 -0.35 20.04 7.82
CA SER A 198 -1.79 20.16 8.05
C SER A 198 -2.34 18.99 8.87
N VAL A 199 -1.94 17.74 8.56
CA VAL A 199 -2.34 16.56 9.34
C VAL A 199 -1.88 16.66 10.78
N LEU A 200 -0.63 17.04 11.03
CA LEU A 200 -0.11 17.18 12.40
C LEU A 200 -0.88 18.22 13.21
N ALA A 201 -1.14 19.40 12.62
CA ALA A 201 -1.89 20.46 13.28
C ALA A 201 -3.35 20.03 13.58
N LEU A 202 -4.05 19.48 12.59
CA LEU A 202 -5.43 19.01 12.76
C LEU A 202 -5.54 17.90 13.80
N SER A 203 -4.55 16.99 13.83
CA SER A 203 -4.50 15.92 14.83
C SER A 203 -4.41 16.49 16.24
N ILE A 204 -3.46 17.40 16.49
CA ILE A 204 -3.31 18.01 17.82
C ILE A 204 -4.57 18.76 18.25
N LEU A 205 -5.11 19.62 17.37
CA LEU A 205 -6.30 20.44 17.67
C LEU A 205 -7.52 19.58 17.97
N SER A 206 -7.79 18.57 17.12
CA SER A 206 -8.91 17.66 17.34
C SER A 206 -8.75 16.84 18.62
N SER A 207 -7.53 16.44 18.98
CA SER A 207 -7.31 15.65 20.18
C SER A 207 -7.47 16.45 21.46
N ILE A 208 -7.06 17.72 21.45
CA ILE A 208 -7.35 18.64 22.56
C ILE A 208 -8.87 18.81 22.71
N ALA A 209 -9.59 19.02 21.59
CA ALA A 209 -11.04 19.16 21.62
C ALA A 209 -11.74 17.89 22.17
N LEU A 210 -11.30 16.71 21.75
CA LEU A 210 -11.82 15.43 22.25
C LEU A 210 -11.47 15.17 23.72
N CYS A 211 -10.37 15.71 24.23
CA CYS A 211 -10.02 15.58 25.65
C CYS A 211 -10.85 16.48 26.55
N ALA A 212 -11.35 17.60 26.01
CA ALA A 212 -12.16 18.57 26.73
C ALA A 212 -13.62 18.11 26.94
N VAL A 213 -14.08 17.14 26.16
CA VAL A 213 -15.37 16.43 26.35
C VAL A 213 -15.19 15.28 27.34
#